data_AF-A0A4P7LIY1-F1
#
_entry.id   AF-A0A4P7LIY1-F1
#
_cell.length_a   1.000
_cell.length_b   1.000
_cell.length_c   1.000
_cell.angle_alpha   90.00
_cell.angle_beta   90.00
_cell.angle_gamma   90.00
#
_symmetry.space_group_name_H-M   'P 1'
#
loop_
_entity.id
_entity.type
_entity.pdbx_description
1 polymer ?
#
loop_
_entity_poly.entity_id
_entity_poly.type
_entity_poly.pdbx_seq_one_letter_code
_entity_poly.pdbx_strand_id
1 'polypeptide(L)' 'MRELCGIAGSQSEAARLITKHTHRPCSTDAVKSWTCDATSARARVCQDWAVEALEGELRKLRLLP' A
#
# COMPACT_ATOMS: atom_id res chain seq x y z
N MET A 1 1.41 5.23 4.26
CA MET A 1 0.53 4.39 3.40
C MET A 1 -0.39 5.19 2.46
N ARG A 2 -1.29 6.06 2.95
CA ARG A 2 -2.23 6.80 2.08
C ARG A 2 -1.52 7.63 1.01
N GLU A 3 -0.48 8.35 1.39
CA GLU A 3 0.37 9.11 0.46
C GLU A 3 1.07 8.21 -0.56
N LEU A 4 1.66 7.10 -0.10
CA LEU A 4 2.28 6.09 -0.98
C LEU A 4 1.31 5.51 -2.02
N CYS A 5 0.04 5.32 -1.65
CA CYS A 5 -0.99 4.90 -2.60
C CYS A 5 -1.28 5.98 -3.65
N GLY A 6 -1.18 7.26 -3.28
CA GLY A 6 -1.24 8.37 -4.21
C GLY A 6 -0.08 8.36 -5.20
N ILE A 7 1.14 8.10 -4.73
CA ILE A 7 2.34 7.99 -5.58
C ILE A 7 2.25 6.76 -6.50
N ALA A 8 1.76 5.62 -5.99
CA ALA A 8 1.47 4.44 -6.81
C ALA A 8 0.34 4.67 -7.83
N GLY A 9 -0.43 5.76 -7.70
CA GLY A 9 -1.54 6.12 -8.58
C GLY A 9 -2.89 5.53 -8.17
N SER A 10 -2.92 4.38 -7.49
CA SER A 10 -4.16 3.81 -6.95
C SER A 10 -3.93 2.80 -5.82
N GLN A 11 -4.97 2.52 -5.04
CA GLN A 11 -4.95 1.47 -4.00
C GLN A 11 -4.73 0.06 -4.59
N SER A 12 -5.29 -0.21 -5.78
CA SER A 12 -5.07 -1.47 -6.50
C SER A 12 -3.64 -1.62 -6.97
N GLU A 13 -3.03 -0.52 -7.44
CA GLU A 13 -1.63 -0.53 -7.87
C GLU A 13 -0.69 -0.70 -6.68
N ALA A 14 -0.96 -0.02 -5.56
CA ALA A 14 -0.25 -0.25 -4.31
C ALA A 14 -0.30 -1.72 -3.88
N ALA A 15 -1.47 -2.37 -3.93
CA ALA A 15 -1.61 -3.79 -3.62
C ALA A 15 -0.80 -4.69 -4.57
N ARG A 16 -0.77 -4.36 -5.88
CA ARG A 16 0.05 -5.05 -6.88
C ARG A 16 1.54 -4.92 -6.60
N LEU A 17 2.01 -3.72 -6.25
CA LEU A 17 3.41 -3.46 -5.92
C LEU A 17 3.83 -4.16 -4.63
N ILE A 18 3.02 -4.13 -3.57
CA ILE A 18 3.28 -4.86 -2.33
C ILE A 18 3.38 -6.38 -2.61
N THR A 19 2.47 -6.90 -3.45
CA THR A 19 2.50 -8.31 -3.85
C THR A 19 3.79 -8.66 -4.61
N LYS A 20 4.21 -7.78 -5.52
CA LYS A 20 5.46 -7.94 -6.27
C LYS A 20 6.69 -7.93 -5.37
N HIS A 21 6.71 -7.08 -4.35
CA HIS A 21 7.84 -6.98 -3.42
C HIS A 21 7.95 -8.18 -2.48
N THR A 22 6.82 -8.56 -1.88
CA THR A 22 6.77 -9.56 -0.81
C THR A 22 6.63 -10.98 -1.34
N HIS A 23 6.31 -11.13 -2.63
CA HIS A 23 5.88 -12.39 -3.25
C HIS A 23 4.69 -13.06 -2.54
N ARG A 24 3.90 -12.27 -1.80
CA ARG A 24 2.70 -12.71 -1.08
C ARG A 24 1.49 -11.90 -1.55
N PRO A 25 0.31 -12.52 -1.69
CA PRO A 25 -0.87 -11.82 -2.16
C PRO A 25 -1.28 -10.70 -1.18
N CYS A 26 -1.41 -9.48 -1.68
CA CYS A 26 -2.00 -8.35 -0.97
C CYS A 26 -3.30 -7.96 -1.68
N SER A 27 -4.43 -7.94 -0.96
CA SER A 27 -5.71 -7.55 -1.55
C SER A 27 -5.89 -6.03 -1.56
N THR A 28 -6.54 -5.53 -2.61
CA THR A 28 -6.92 -4.11 -2.70
C THR A 28 -7.80 -3.69 -1.52
N ASP A 29 -8.64 -4.58 -0.99
CA ASP A 29 -9.50 -4.29 0.16
C ASP A 29 -8.72 -4.17 1.46
N ALA A 30 -7.60 -4.90 1.62
CA ALA A 30 -6.67 -4.67 2.72
C ALA A 30 -6.09 -3.25 2.63
N VAL A 31 -5.61 -2.83 1.45
CA VAL A 31 -5.10 -1.46 1.23
C VAL A 31 -6.17 -0.40 1.50
N LYS A 32 -7.42 -0.64 1.07
CA LYS A 32 -8.56 0.25 1.39
C LYS A 32 -8.82 0.33 2.89
N SER A 33 -8.74 -0.78 3.61
CA SER A 33 -8.94 -0.80 5.07
C SER A 33 -7.88 0.02 5.82
N TRP A 34 -6.64 0.07 5.30
CA TRP A 34 -5.54 0.85 5.88
C TRP A 34 -5.57 2.33 5.53
N THR A 35 -6.20 2.69 4.42
CA THR A 35 -6.19 4.06 3.89
C THR A 35 -7.53 4.77 4.00
N CYS A 36 -8.60 4.07 4.39
CA CYS A 36 -9.90 4.68 4.63
C CYS A 36 -9.91 5.61 5.85
N ASP A 37 -11.04 6.28 6.07
CA ASP A 37 -11.24 7.15 7.23
C ASP A 37 -11.08 6.34 8.53
N ALA A 38 -10.38 6.91 9.51
CA ALA A 38 -10.14 6.28 10.80
C ALA A 38 -11.44 6.00 11.59
N THR A 39 -12.51 6.75 11.31
CA THR A 39 -13.83 6.55 11.91
C THR A 39 -14.64 5.44 11.24
N SER A 40 -14.18 4.89 10.12
CA SER A 40 -14.89 3.84 9.41
C SER A 40 -14.80 2.50 10.15
N ALA A 41 -15.90 1.75 10.20
CA ALA A 41 -15.92 0.39 10.78
C ALA A 41 -14.93 -0.58 10.10
N ARG A 42 -14.54 -0.29 8.86
CA ARG A 42 -13.56 -1.07 8.09
C ARG A 42 -12.12 -0.63 8.33
N ALA A 43 -11.88 0.44 9.11
CA ALA A 43 -10.55 0.93 9.39
C ALA A 43 -9.73 -0.16 10.08
N ARG A 44 -8.55 -0.43 9.54
CA ARG A 44 -7.59 -1.36 10.11
C ARG A 44 -6.23 -0.68 10.19
N VAL A 45 -5.46 -1.03 11.21
CA VAL A 45 -4.09 -0.56 11.36
C VAL A 45 -3.27 -1.06 10.17
N CYS A 46 -2.58 -0.14 9.50
CA CYS A 46 -1.62 -0.48 8.46
C CYS A 46 -0.39 -1.11 9.12
N GLN A 47 0.07 -2.22 8.57
CA GLN A 47 1.25 -2.91 9.09
C GLN A 47 2.52 -2.31 8.49
N ASP A 48 3.58 -2.17 9.30
CA ASP A 48 4.82 -1.51 8.88
C ASP A 48 5.46 -2.18 7.66
N TRP A 49 5.47 -3.52 7.62
CA TRP A 49 6.01 -4.27 6.48
C TRP A 49 5.31 -3.94 5.15
N ALA A 50 4.03 -3.53 5.17
CA ALA A 50 3.29 -3.18 3.96
C ALA A 50 3.72 -1.80 3.44
N VAL A 51 4.07 -0.89 4.36
CA VAL A 51 4.64 0.42 4.04
C VAL A 51 6.03 0.22 3.43
N GLU A 52 6.90 -0.53 4.11
CA GLU A 52 8.26 -0.82 3.65
C GLU A 52 8.28 -1.49 2.28
N ALA A 53 7.40 -2.48 2.06
CA ALA A 53 7.29 -3.18 0.77
C ALA A 53 6.88 -2.24 -0.37
N LEU A 54 5.89 -1.36 -0.12
CA LEU A 54 5.43 -0.41 -1.12
C LEU A 54 6.52 0.62 -1.43
N GLU A 55 7.18 1.18 -0.41
CA GLU A 55 8.30 2.10 -0.60
C GLU A 55 9.45 1.45 -1.38
N GLY A 56 9.77 0.19 -1.07
CA GLY A 56 10.82 -0.56 -1.76
C GLY A 56 10.58 -0.67 -3.27
N GLU A 57 9.35 -0.94 -3.71
CA GLU A 57 9.03 -0.96 -5.14
C GLU A 57 8.95 0.44 -5.75
N LEU A 58 8.41 1.43 -5.03
CA LEU A 58 8.34 2.80 -5.54
C LEU A 58 9.75 3.41 -5.75
N ARG A 59 10.72 3.11 -4.87
CA ARG A 59 12.13 3.48 -5.05
C ARG A 59 12.74 2.79 -6.28
N LYS A 60 12.47 1.50 -6.50
CA LYS A 60 12.92 0.78 -7.71
C LYS A 60 12.35 1.42 -8.99
N LEU A 61 11.13 1.94 -8.92
CA LEU A 61 10.47 2.67 -10.01
C LEU A 61 10.90 4.15 -10.11
N ARG A 62 11.76 4.64 -9.22
CA ARG A 62 12.20 6.05 -9.13
C ARG A 62 11.04 7.04 -8.92
N LEU A 63 9.97 6.59 -8.28
CA LEU A 63 8.82 7.40 -7.88
C LEU A 63 8.94 7.94 -6.45
N LEU A 64 9.86 7.37 -5.67
CA LEU A 64 10.34 7.91 -4.41
C LEU A 64 11.84 8.21 -4.53
N PRO A 65 12.32 9.26 -3.85
CA PRO A 65 13.75 9.54 -3.75
C PRO A 65 14.53 8.44 -3.02
#